data_AF-A0A163K3A7-F1
#
_entry.id   AF-A0A163K3A7-F1
#
_cell.length_a   1.000
_cell.length_b   1.000
_cell.length_c   1.000
_cell.angle_alpha   90.00
_cell.angle_beta   90.00
_cell.angle_gamma   90.00
#
_symmetry.space_group_name_H-M   'P 1'
#
loop_
_entity.id
_entity.type
_entity.pdbx_description
1 polymer ?
#
loop_
_entity_poly.entity_id
_entity_poly.type
_entity_poly.pdbx_seq_one_letter_code
_entity_poly.pdbx_strand_id
1 'polypeptide(L)'
;MTLPTTAHSSSVDPTSTITTDPTSLPQKRPHDDKPSSLLNKKHHLGRRSRNCGNHTQACLLLHAIEINRRQPLSPRCVAYLANYVAQSWETNPDEAKIQQLYQLMQNLLFTTAIRQQTLEGSLISFCQNTASTPTPCPSVTLLIAIGYIQRLNKKYDSIKGTVGCGSRLIIIAYLMAAKFLQANLRLIISHAPPPLKKSSPSPPSIAMSPISPPTSPPMATRATATYAHATPHSPPHTPLASSSEQPHADIPSIHERYLKIMRLELEFLYFLDYDLTTADPAKLICWAHTFDTSQDDSDDEEADDEMDDDDDMDTCTLD
;
A
#
# COMPACT_ATOMS: atom_id res chain seq x y z
N MET A 1 -11.71 -5.99 -16.36
CA MET A 1 -10.47 -6.69 -15.99
C MET A 1 -10.52 -8.02 -16.71
N THR A 2 -9.76 -8.16 -17.80
CA THR A 2 -9.56 -9.45 -18.46
C THR A 2 -8.47 -10.16 -17.69
N LEU A 3 -8.84 -11.24 -16.99
CA LEU A 3 -7.93 -12.05 -16.18
C LEU A 3 -6.97 -12.82 -17.10
N PRO A 4 -5.70 -13.00 -16.74
CA PRO A 4 -4.82 -13.93 -17.44
C PRO A 4 -5.21 -15.37 -17.08
N THR A 5 -5.66 -16.12 -18.07
CA THR A 5 -5.85 -17.57 -18.01
C THR A 5 -4.47 -18.23 -18.01
N THR A 6 -4.04 -18.78 -16.87
CA THR A 6 -2.84 -19.62 -16.79
C THR A 6 -3.13 -21.00 -17.38
N ALA A 7 -2.60 -21.25 -18.58
CA ALA A 7 -2.58 -22.56 -19.20
C ALA A 7 -1.34 -23.35 -18.72
N HIS A 8 -1.58 -24.62 -18.39
CA HIS A 8 -0.57 -25.62 -18.05
C HIS A 8 0.16 -26.17 -19.30
N SER A 9 1.39 -26.62 -19.05
CA SER A 9 2.17 -27.65 -19.76
C SER A 9 2.74 -27.33 -21.15
N SER A 10 4.08 -27.31 -21.24
CA SER A 10 4.81 -28.54 -21.62
C SER A 10 6.33 -28.32 -21.60
N SER A 11 7.00 -29.33 -21.05
CA SER A 11 8.42 -29.57 -21.00
C SER A 11 8.97 -29.93 -22.38
N VAL A 12 9.94 -29.17 -22.90
CA VAL A 12 11.00 -29.72 -23.77
C VAL A 12 12.25 -28.83 -23.70
N ASP A 13 13.35 -29.42 -23.26
CA ASP A 13 14.75 -29.01 -23.48
C ASP A 13 15.36 -30.05 -24.48
N PRO A 14 16.54 -29.88 -25.13
CA PRO A 14 17.59 -28.87 -24.91
C PRO A 14 18.38 -28.41 -26.19
N THR A 15 19.36 -27.52 -25.96
CA THR A 15 20.64 -27.36 -26.70
C THR A 15 20.65 -26.68 -28.08
N SER A 16 21.29 -25.51 -28.16
CA SER A 16 22.18 -25.12 -29.27
C SER A 16 23.12 -23.98 -28.86
N THR A 17 24.39 -24.33 -28.69
CA THR A 17 25.54 -23.47 -28.48
C THR A 17 25.84 -22.67 -29.75
N ILE A 18 25.82 -21.34 -29.71
CA ILE A 18 26.41 -20.50 -30.77
C ILE A 18 27.41 -19.53 -30.14
N THR A 19 28.67 -19.83 -30.40
CA THR A 19 29.86 -19.01 -30.20
C THR A 19 29.98 -18.02 -31.35
N THR A 20 30.03 -16.72 -31.09
CA THR A 20 30.60 -15.73 -32.02
C THR A 20 31.39 -14.66 -31.27
N ASP A 21 32.59 -14.45 -31.78
CA ASP A 21 33.73 -13.67 -31.28
C ASP A 21 33.51 -12.15 -31.04
N PRO A 22 34.43 -11.51 -30.30
CA PRO A 22 34.42 -10.08 -30.00
C PRO A 22 35.13 -9.27 -31.10
N THR A 23 34.43 -8.29 -31.69
CA THR A 23 35.02 -7.38 -32.68
C THR A 23 35.01 -5.93 -32.17
N SER A 24 36.21 -5.51 -31.73
CA SER A 24 36.86 -4.19 -31.83
C SER A 24 36.05 -2.88 -31.74
N LEU A 25 36.49 -2.06 -30.78
CA LEU A 25 36.34 -0.60 -30.67
C LEU A 25 36.81 0.16 -31.93
N PRO A 26 36.28 1.38 -32.16
CA PRO A 26 37.17 2.53 -32.30
C PRO A 26 36.69 3.80 -31.57
N GLN A 27 37.56 4.28 -30.68
CA GLN A 27 38.22 5.59 -30.73
C GLN A 27 37.40 6.87 -31.05
N LYS A 28 37.18 7.66 -29.98
CA LYS A 28 37.50 9.10 -29.80
C LYS A 28 37.16 10.07 -30.96
N ARG A 29 36.16 10.93 -30.74
CA ARG A 29 36.06 12.26 -31.39
C ARG A 29 35.88 13.39 -30.37
N PRO A 30 36.40 14.60 -30.66
CA PRO A 30 36.47 15.70 -29.72
C PRO A 30 35.24 16.61 -29.78
N HIS A 31 34.95 17.20 -28.61
CA HIS A 31 34.64 18.62 -28.38
C HIS A 31 33.63 19.32 -29.30
N ASP A 32 32.44 19.61 -28.76
CA ASP A 32 31.69 20.81 -29.12
C ASP A 32 30.89 21.30 -27.90
N ASP A 33 31.40 22.37 -27.29
CA ASP A 33 30.73 23.13 -26.23
C ASP A 33 29.58 23.93 -26.85
N LYS A 34 28.34 23.58 -26.52
CA LYS A 34 27.18 24.45 -26.76
C LYS A 34 26.23 24.47 -25.56
N PRO A 35 25.66 25.66 -25.24
CA PRO A 35 25.20 25.99 -23.90
C PRO A 35 23.85 25.36 -23.56
N SER A 36 23.83 24.65 -22.43
CA SER A 36 22.72 23.91 -21.82
C SER A 36 21.55 24.74 -21.28
N SER A 37 21.25 25.93 -21.82
CA SER A 37 20.31 26.87 -21.17
C SER A 37 18.89 26.93 -21.74
N LEU A 38 18.56 26.18 -22.80
CA LEU A 38 17.21 26.22 -23.42
C LEU A 38 16.29 25.03 -23.08
N LEU A 39 16.75 24.00 -22.37
CA LEU A 39 15.92 22.84 -22.00
C LEU A 39 15.13 23.01 -20.68
N ASN A 40 15.34 24.09 -19.93
CA ASN A 40 14.71 24.28 -18.61
C ASN A 40 13.43 25.14 -18.61
N LYS A 41 13.00 25.68 -19.76
CA LYS A 41 11.89 26.67 -19.80
C LYS A 41 10.52 26.12 -20.25
N LYS A 42 10.41 24.87 -20.69
CA LYS A 42 9.13 24.26 -21.13
C LYS A 42 8.45 23.32 -20.12
N HIS A 43 9.10 22.97 -19.01
CA HIS A 43 8.53 22.06 -18.00
C HIS A 43 7.76 22.75 -16.85
N HIS A 44 7.72 24.09 -16.81
CA HIS A 44 7.14 24.81 -15.67
C HIS A 44 5.67 25.24 -15.82
N LEU A 45 5.07 25.19 -17.02
CA LEU A 45 3.71 25.71 -17.25
C LEU A 45 2.61 24.63 -17.39
N GLY A 46 2.95 23.34 -17.50
CA GLY A 46 1.97 22.24 -17.56
C GLY A 46 1.85 21.40 -16.29
N ARG A 47 2.70 21.64 -15.28
CA ARG A 47 2.75 20.84 -14.02
C ARG A 47 1.81 21.35 -12.91
N ARG A 48 1.05 22.41 -13.15
CA ARG A 48 -0.02 22.82 -12.23
C ARG A 48 -1.24 21.91 -12.44
N SER A 49 -1.23 20.83 -11.66
CA SER A 49 -2.41 20.19 -11.12
C SER A 49 -3.29 19.38 -12.10
N ARG A 50 -2.79 18.25 -12.61
CA ARG A 50 -3.69 17.12 -12.94
C ARG A 50 -4.15 16.35 -11.70
N ASN A 51 -3.66 16.74 -10.53
CA ASN A 51 -4.22 16.37 -9.22
C ASN A 51 -5.33 17.34 -8.76
N CYS A 52 -5.96 18.08 -9.68
CA CYS A 52 -7.24 18.70 -9.39
C CYS A 52 -8.20 17.56 -9.08
N GLY A 53 -8.68 17.49 -7.84
CA GLY A 53 -9.66 16.47 -7.46
C GLY A 53 -10.82 16.49 -8.46
N ASN A 54 -11.30 15.31 -8.79
CA ASN A 54 -12.42 15.12 -9.68
C ASN A 54 -13.60 14.64 -8.82
N HIS A 55 -14.71 15.39 -8.83
CA HIS A 55 -15.87 15.06 -8.00
C HIS A 55 -16.40 13.65 -8.30
N THR A 56 -16.41 13.23 -9.57
CA THR A 56 -16.79 11.86 -9.97
C THR A 56 -15.86 10.82 -9.33
N GLN A 57 -14.55 11.05 -9.38
CA GLN A 57 -13.58 10.16 -8.73
C GLN A 57 -13.78 10.16 -7.20
N ALA A 58 -14.06 11.31 -6.60
CA ALA A 58 -14.36 11.41 -5.17
C ALA A 58 -15.56 10.54 -4.78
N CYS A 59 -16.66 10.59 -5.55
CA CYS A 59 -17.83 9.76 -5.31
C CYS A 59 -17.53 8.27 -5.47
N LEU A 60 -16.78 7.88 -6.51
CA LEU A 60 -16.38 6.48 -6.73
C LEU A 60 -15.51 5.95 -5.58
N LEU A 61 -14.57 6.77 -5.10
CA LEU A 61 -13.69 6.41 -3.98
C LEU A 61 -14.45 6.30 -2.67
N LEU A 62 -15.37 7.23 -2.39
CA LEU A 62 -16.24 7.17 -1.21
C LEU A 62 -17.08 5.90 -1.23
N HIS A 63 -17.71 5.59 -2.37
CA HIS A 63 -18.49 4.37 -2.55
C HIS A 63 -17.65 3.11 -2.34
N ALA A 64 -16.43 3.04 -2.86
CA ALA A 64 -15.53 1.91 -2.64
C ALA A 64 -15.15 1.75 -1.16
N ILE A 65 -14.94 2.85 -0.44
CA ILE A 65 -14.68 2.82 1.02
C ILE A 65 -15.89 2.29 1.78
N GLU A 66 -17.10 2.71 1.40
CA GLU A 66 -18.35 2.24 2.00
C GLU A 66 -18.57 0.75 1.76
N ILE A 67 -18.36 0.26 0.53
CA ILE A 67 -18.45 -1.17 0.19
C ILE A 67 -17.45 -1.98 1.02
N ASN A 68 -16.20 -1.53 1.13
CA ASN A 68 -15.17 -2.25 1.89
C ASN A 68 -15.50 -2.32 3.40
N ARG A 69 -16.35 -1.42 3.93
CA ARG A 69 -16.72 -1.36 5.36
C ARG A 69 -15.52 -1.40 6.31
N ARG A 70 -14.38 -0.84 5.90
CA ARG A 70 -13.10 -0.89 6.62
C ARG A 70 -12.57 -2.30 6.93
N GLN A 71 -13.06 -3.32 6.24
CA GLN A 71 -12.54 -4.67 6.38
C GLN A 71 -11.07 -4.72 5.91
N PRO A 72 -10.17 -5.37 6.65
CA PRO A 72 -8.83 -5.65 6.18
C PRO A 72 -8.90 -6.60 4.98
N LEU A 73 -7.92 -6.51 4.07
CA LEU A 73 -7.72 -7.56 3.08
C LEU A 73 -7.34 -8.86 3.79
N SER A 74 -7.78 -9.99 3.26
CA SER A 74 -7.35 -11.27 3.81
C SER A 74 -5.85 -11.48 3.63
N PRO A 75 -5.19 -12.21 4.53
CA PRO A 75 -3.77 -12.53 4.42
C PRO A 75 -3.42 -13.17 3.07
N ARG A 76 -4.30 -14.03 2.56
CA ARG A 76 -4.13 -14.73 1.29
C ARG A 76 -4.19 -13.79 0.09
N CYS A 77 -5.14 -12.86 0.08
CA CYS A 77 -5.19 -11.79 -0.92
C CYS A 77 -3.91 -10.94 -0.90
N VAL A 78 -3.42 -10.55 0.29
CA VAL A 78 -2.16 -9.78 0.40
C VAL A 78 -0.95 -10.58 -0.09
N ALA A 79 -0.87 -11.87 0.20
CA ALA A 79 0.20 -12.75 -0.30
C ALA A 79 0.18 -12.85 -1.83
N TYR A 80 -1.01 -13.01 -2.42
CA TYR A 80 -1.19 -12.98 -3.87
C TYR A 80 -0.72 -11.66 -4.49
N LEU A 81 -1.10 -10.53 -3.89
CA LEU A 81 -0.69 -9.20 -4.34
C LEU A 81 0.84 -9.01 -4.23
N ALA A 82 1.47 -9.50 -3.16
CA ALA A 82 2.91 -9.46 -3.00
C ALA A 82 3.63 -10.27 -4.09
N ASN A 83 3.18 -11.51 -4.33
CA ASN A 83 3.70 -12.34 -5.41
C ASN A 83 3.54 -11.64 -6.77
N TYR A 84 2.35 -11.09 -7.05
CA TYR A 84 2.09 -10.35 -8.28
C TYR A 84 3.09 -9.20 -8.51
N VAL A 85 3.34 -8.38 -7.49
CA VAL A 85 4.29 -7.25 -7.61
C VAL A 85 5.72 -7.75 -7.81
N ALA A 86 6.14 -8.78 -7.07
CA ALA A 86 7.48 -9.36 -7.20
C ALA A 86 7.72 -9.93 -8.61
N GLN A 87 6.80 -10.75 -9.12
CA GLN A 87 6.87 -11.33 -10.47
C GLN A 87 6.84 -10.26 -11.57
N SER A 88 6.06 -9.20 -11.36
CA SER A 88 5.92 -8.13 -12.34
C SER A 88 7.17 -7.26 -12.44
N TRP A 89 7.88 -7.00 -11.32
CA TRP A 89 8.88 -5.92 -11.26
C TRP A 89 10.27 -6.31 -10.78
N GLU A 90 10.49 -7.54 -10.34
CA GLU A 90 11.82 -8.01 -9.93
C GLU A 90 12.35 -9.09 -10.88
N THR A 91 13.65 -9.06 -11.15
CA THR A 91 14.33 -10.15 -11.85
C THR A 91 14.54 -11.31 -10.88
N ASN A 92 14.01 -12.49 -11.23
CA ASN A 92 14.12 -13.73 -10.44
C ASN A 92 13.72 -13.53 -8.97
N PRO A 93 12.43 -13.21 -8.69
CA PRO A 93 11.94 -13.14 -7.32
C PRO A 93 12.04 -14.53 -6.67
N ASP A 94 12.62 -14.58 -5.48
CA ASP A 94 12.64 -15.78 -4.64
C ASP A 94 11.55 -15.67 -3.57
N GLU A 95 11.24 -16.80 -2.92
CA GLU A 95 10.20 -16.88 -1.89
C GLU A 95 10.48 -15.92 -0.72
N ALA A 96 11.75 -15.72 -0.36
CA ALA A 96 12.14 -14.82 0.71
C ALA A 96 11.78 -13.35 0.38
N LYS A 97 11.99 -12.89 -0.86
CA LYS A 97 11.62 -11.56 -1.32
C LYS A 97 10.10 -11.39 -1.38
N ILE A 98 9.38 -12.41 -1.87
CA ILE A 98 7.91 -12.39 -1.88
C ILE A 98 7.38 -12.24 -0.45
N GLN A 99 7.95 -12.99 0.50
CA GLN A 99 7.57 -12.92 1.90
C GLN A 99 7.91 -11.57 2.55
N GLN A 100 9.06 -10.98 2.21
CA GLN A 100 9.40 -9.62 2.65
C GLN A 100 8.41 -8.59 2.12
N LEU A 101 7.98 -8.73 0.86
CA LEU A 101 7.01 -7.82 0.25
C LEU A 101 5.62 -7.99 0.84
N TYR A 102 5.22 -9.23 1.15
CA TYR A 102 4.01 -9.54 1.91
C TYR A 102 4.01 -8.86 3.28
N GLN A 103 5.09 -9.01 4.06
CA GLN A 103 5.24 -8.36 5.35
C GLN A 103 5.22 -6.83 5.23
N LEU A 104 5.86 -6.26 4.21
CA LEU A 104 5.82 -4.83 3.94
C LEU A 104 4.39 -4.35 3.66
N MET A 105 3.62 -5.06 2.84
CA MET A 105 2.22 -4.71 2.56
C MET A 105 1.35 -4.81 3.82
N GLN A 106 1.52 -5.87 4.62
CA GLN A 106 0.83 -6.00 5.91
C GLN A 106 1.17 -4.83 6.86
N ASN A 107 2.46 -4.47 6.93
CA ASN A 107 2.91 -3.33 7.72
C ASN A 107 2.29 -2.01 7.23
N LEU A 108 2.19 -1.79 5.92
CA LEU A 108 1.50 -0.62 5.36
C LEU A 108 0.03 -0.59 5.80
N LEU A 109 -0.69 -1.70 5.67
CA LEU A 109 -2.10 -1.81 6.06
C LEU A 109 -2.30 -1.52 7.56
N PHE A 110 -1.46 -2.07 8.42
CA PHE A 110 -1.58 -1.91 9.87
C PHE A 110 -1.15 -0.53 10.36
N THR A 111 0.00 -0.04 9.92
CA THR A 111 0.60 1.21 10.45
C THR A 111 -0.09 2.46 9.92
N THR A 112 -0.74 2.39 8.76
CA THR A 112 -1.41 3.54 8.16
C THR A 112 -2.91 3.58 8.41
N ALA A 113 -3.47 2.71 9.26
CA ALA A 113 -4.89 2.74 9.59
C ALA A 113 -5.26 3.89 10.56
N ILE A 114 -6.25 4.71 10.22
CA ILE A 114 -6.86 5.66 11.17
C ILE A 114 -7.78 4.91 12.13
N ARG A 115 -7.47 4.98 13.43
CA ARG A 115 -8.28 4.40 14.52
C ARG A 115 -9.33 5.41 15.00
N GLN A 116 -10.46 5.53 14.31
CA GLN A 116 -11.64 6.20 14.86
C GLN A 116 -12.86 5.30 14.79
N GLN A 117 -13.82 5.55 15.68
CA GLN A 117 -15.03 4.74 15.82
C GLN A 117 -15.93 4.82 14.58
N THR A 118 -16.10 6.01 13.98
CA THR A 118 -17.01 6.21 12.85
C THR A 118 -16.27 6.44 11.53
N LEU A 119 -16.90 6.07 10.40
CA LEU A 119 -16.38 6.32 9.05
C LEU A 119 -16.14 7.80 8.81
N GLU A 120 -17.18 8.59 9.05
CA GLU A 120 -17.19 10.05 8.88
C GLU A 120 -16.07 10.74 9.66
N GLY A 121 -15.87 10.37 10.94
CA GLY A 121 -14.80 10.95 11.75
C GLY A 121 -13.41 10.74 11.14
N SER A 122 -13.12 9.51 10.68
CA SER A 122 -11.82 9.24 10.05
C SER A 122 -11.67 9.98 8.73
N LEU A 123 -12.74 10.15 7.95
CA LEU A 123 -12.71 10.90 6.69
C LEU A 123 -12.41 12.39 6.95
N ILE A 124 -13.07 13.00 7.95
CA ILE A 124 -12.82 14.38 8.36
C ILE A 124 -11.37 14.55 8.82
N SER A 125 -10.91 13.69 9.74
CA SER A 125 -9.54 13.74 10.25
C SER A 125 -8.50 13.54 9.14
N PHE A 126 -8.75 12.62 8.22
CA PHE A 126 -7.90 12.38 7.06
C PHE A 126 -7.77 13.61 6.15
N CYS A 127 -8.87 14.28 5.85
CA CYS A 127 -8.88 15.44 4.95
C CYS A 127 -8.34 16.72 5.60
N GLN A 128 -8.37 16.80 6.93
CA GLN A 128 -7.79 17.90 7.70
C GLN A 128 -6.28 17.74 7.92
N ASN A 129 -5.76 16.52 7.85
CA ASN A 129 -4.34 16.25 8.01
C ASN A 129 -3.53 16.81 6.82
N THR A 130 -2.35 17.38 7.10
CA THR A 130 -1.40 17.81 6.07
C THR A 130 -0.70 16.62 5.42
N ALA A 131 -0.54 15.52 6.15
CA ALA A 131 -0.05 14.26 5.62
C ALA A 131 -1.20 13.42 5.06
N SER A 132 -0.99 12.79 3.91
CA SER A 132 -1.94 11.84 3.31
C SER A 132 -1.86 10.44 3.93
N THR A 133 -1.14 10.29 5.04
CA THR A 133 -1.08 9.09 5.87
C THR A 133 -1.13 9.53 7.33
N PRO A 134 -1.84 8.81 8.21
CA PRO A 134 -2.62 7.57 7.98
C PRO A 134 -3.87 7.77 7.10
N THR A 135 -4.48 6.68 6.60
CA THR A 135 -5.65 6.64 5.71
C THR A 135 -6.88 6.00 6.39
N PRO A 136 -8.12 6.38 6.00
CA PRO A 136 -9.34 5.84 6.58
C PRO A 136 -9.64 4.40 6.14
N CYS A 137 -9.06 3.95 5.03
CA CYS A 137 -9.21 2.60 4.49
C CYS A 137 -7.91 2.16 3.78
N PRO A 138 -6.94 1.59 4.53
CA PRO A 138 -5.68 1.12 3.97
C PRO A 138 -5.85 0.05 2.88
N SER A 139 -6.84 -0.84 3.02
CA SER A 139 -7.18 -1.88 2.03
C SER A 139 -7.50 -1.29 0.65
N VAL A 140 -8.41 -0.31 0.61
CA VAL A 140 -8.76 0.43 -0.63
C VAL A 140 -7.53 1.14 -1.19
N THR A 141 -6.73 1.76 -0.33
CA THR A 141 -5.52 2.49 -0.73
C THR A 141 -4.50 1.55 -1.38
N LEU A 142 -4.29 0.36 -0.80
CA LEU A 142 -3.39 -0.65 -1.34
C LEU A 142 -3.89 -1.19 -2.68
N LEU A 143 -5.18 -1.49 -2.82
CA LEU A 143 -5.74 -1.97 -4.08
C LEU A 143 -5.62 -0.95 -5.22
N ILE A 144 -5.83 0.34 -4.93
CA ILE A 144 -5.57 1.42 -5.90
C ILE A 144 -4.09 1.47 -6.28
N ALA A 145 -3.18 1.32 -5.31
CA ALA A 145 -1.74 1.28 -5.56
C ALA A 145 -1.36 0.10 -6.46
N ILE A 146 -1.93 -1.09 -6.25
CA ILE A 146 -1.77 -2.24 -7.13
C ILE A 146 -2.31 -1.93 -8.54
N GLY A 147 -3.45 -1.27 -8.64
CA GLY A 147 -3.99 -0.81 -9.94
C GLY A 147 -3.02 0.11 -10.69
N TYR A 148 -2.29 0.99 -9.98
CA TYR A 148 -1.24 1.79 -10.60
C TYR A 148 -0.07 0.95 -11.11
N ILE A 149 0.39 -0.01 -10.30
CA ILE A 149 1.47 -0.94 -10.67
C ILE A 149 1.07 -1.80 -11.88
N GLN A 150 -0.19 -2.25 -11.94
CA GLN A 150 -0.73 -2.98 -13.09
C GLN A 150 -0.69 -2.15 -14.38
N ARG A 151 -1.09 -0.87 -14.32
CA ARG A 151 -1.01 0.03 -15.48
C ARG A 151 0.43 0.24 -15.94
N LEU A 152 1.37 0.39 -14.99
CA LEU A 152 2.79 0.48 -15.33
C LEU A 152 3.28 -0.82 -15.99
N ASN A 153 2.91 -1.98 -15.44
CA ASN A 153 3.36 -3.28 -15.96
C ASN A 153 2.82 -3.50 -17.38
N LYS A 154 1.59 -3.06 -17.67
CA LYS A 154 1.03 -3.11 -19.02
C LYS A 154 1.79 -2.21 -20.01
N LYS A 155 2.34 -1.08 -19.55
CA LYS A 155 3.06 -0.12 -20.40
C LYS A 155 4.54 -0.46 -20.58
N TYR A 156 5.12 -1.17 -19.62
CA TYR A 156 6.56 -1.46 -19.54
C TYR A 156 6.83 -2.93 -19.16
N ASP A 157 6.12 -3.87 -19.79
CA ASP A 157 6.15 -5.31 -19.47
C ASP A 157 7.54 -5.94 -19.60
N SER A 158 8.38 -5.42 -20.49
CA SER A 158 9.75 -5.88 -20.71
C SER A 158 10.75 -5.38 -19.66
N ILE A 159 10.38 -4.42 -18.82
CA ILE A 159 11.30 -3.80 -17.87
C ILE A 159 11.19 -4.51 -16.52
N LYS A 160 12.29 -5.15 -16.12
CA LYS A 160 12.45 -5.71 -14.78
C LYS A 160 13.43 -4.87 -13.97
N GLY A 161 13.09 -4.64 -12.72
CA GLY A 161 13.92 -3.90 -11.78
C GLY A 161 14.96 -4.78 -11.10
N THR A 162 15.94 -4.14 -10.48
CA THR A 162 16.89 -4.79 -9.57
C THR A 162 16.18 -5.29 -8.31
N VAL A 163 16.86 -6.12 -7.52
CA VAL A 163 16.38 -6.55 -6.20
C VAL A 163 15.88 -5.37 -5.35
N GLY A 164 14.72 -5.53 -4.72
CA GLY A 164 14.07 -4.51 -3.89
C GLY A 164 13.42 -3.37 -4.69
N CYS A 165 13.28 -3.52 -6.01
CA CYS A 165 12.47 -2.61 -6.82
C CYS A 165 10.99 -2.73 -6.44
N GLY A 166 10.46 -3.94 -6.23
CA GLY A 166 9.07 -4.18 -5.85
C GLY A 166 8.70 -3.48 -4.55
N SER A 167 9.57 -3.56 -3.54
CA SER A 167 9.38 -2.88 -2.24
C SER A 167 9.33 -1.35 -2.37
N ARG A 168 10.26 -0.76 -3.15
CA ARG A 168 10.25 0.69 -3.38
C ARG A 168 9.02 1.11 -4.18
N LEU A 169 8.67 0.33 -5.20
CA LEU A 169 7.54 0.60 -6.07
C LEU A 169 6.21 0.58 -5.30
N ILE A 170 5.98 -0.43 -4.45
CA ILE A 170 4.74 -0.51 -3.68
C ILE A 170 4.61 0.63 -2.68
N ILE A 171 5.69 1.04 -2.02
CA ILE A 171 5.68 2.18 -1.09
C ILE A 171 5.28 3.46 -1.82
N ILE A 172 5.90 3.75 -2.96
CA ILE A 172 5.63 4.97 -3.72
C ILE A 172 4.22 4.92 -4.31
N ALA A 173 3.80 3.79 -4.89
CA ALA A 173 2.44 3.61 -5.39
C ALA A 173 1.39 3.83 -4.28
N TYR A 174 1.64 3.30 -3.09
CA TYR A 174 0.76 3.47 -1.92
C TYR A 174 0.67 4.94 -1.47
N LEU A 175 1.80 5.63 -1.37
CA LEU A 175 1.82 7.06 -1.02
C LEU A 175 1.07 7.90 -2.06
N MET A 176 1.22 7.59 -3.35
CA MET A 176 0.51 8.28 -4.42
C MET A 176 -0.99 7.98 -4.40
N ALA A 177 -1.40 6.74 -4.11
CA ALA A 177 -2.80 6.37 -3.93
C ALA A 177 -3.42 7.10 -2.74
N ALA A 178 -2.69 7.20 -1.62
CA ALA A 178 -3.14 7.91 -0.43
C ALA A 178 -3.30 9.42 -0.68
N LYS A 179 -2.35 10.06 -1.37
CA LYS A 179 -2.44 11.46 -1.81
C LYS A 179 -3.63 11.69 -2.75
N PHE A 180 -3.83 10.80 -3.71
CA PHE A 180 -4.97 10.85 -4.64
C PHE A 180 -6.30 10.73 -3.89
N LEU A 181 -6.39 9.78 -2.96
CA LEU A 181 -7.57 9.59 -2.12
C LEU A 181 -7.88 10.85 -1.30
N GLN A 182 -6.88 11.41 -0.63
CA GLN A 182 -7.03 12.62 0.18
C GLN A 182 -7.49 13.82 -0.67
N ALA A 183 -6.86 14.04 -1.82
CA ALA A 183 -7.18 15.16 -2.70
C ALA A 183 -8.64 15.11 -3.19
N ASN A 184 -9.14 13.93 -3.55
CA ASN A 184 -10.52 13.77 -4.02
C ASN A 184 -11.54 13.84 -2.88
N LEU A 185 -11.31 13.15 -1.76
CA LEU A 185 -12.25 13.15 -0.62
C LEU A 185 -12.39 14.54 0.02
N ARG A 186 -11.31 15.34 0.01
CA ARG A 186 -11.35 16.72 0.51
C ARG A 186 -12.36 17.57 -0.25
N LEU A 187 -12.65 17.28 -1.52
CA LEU A 187 -13.69 17.99 -2.26
C LEU A 187 -15.07 17.77 -1.65
N ILE A 188 -15.41 16.52 -1.29
CA ILE A 188 -16.71 16.19 -0.72
C ILE A 188 -16.88 16.87 0.64
N ILE A 189 -15.87 16.76 1.51
CA ILE A 189 -15.94 17.29 2.87
C ILE A 189 -15.94 18.83 2.89
N SER A 190 -15.20 19.48 1.99
CA SER A 190 -15.15 20.95 1.96
C SER A 190 -16.46 21.58 1.49
N HIS A 191 -17.31 20.83 0.79
CA HIS A 191 -18.63 21.29 0.33
C HIS A 191 -19.78 20.91 1.28
N ALA A 192 -19.51 20.15 2.35
CA ALA A 192 -20.52 19.89 3.35
C ALA A 192 -20.87 21.22 4.05
N PRO A 193 -22.14 21.66 4.06
CA PRO A 193 -22.52 22.87 4.75
C PRO A 193 -22.11 22.74 6.22
N PRO A 194 -21.53 23.79 6.83
CA PRO A 194 -21.15 23.74 8.23
C PRO A 194 -22.38 23.31 9.02
N PRO A 195 -22.25 22.34 9.96
CA PRO A 195 -23.38 21.89 10.74
C PRO A 195 -23.99 23.14 11.36
N LEU A 196 -25.23 23.45 10.98
CA LEU A 196 -25.98 24.56 11.54
C LEU A 196 -25.87 24.37 13.04
N LYS A 197 -25.10 25.25 13.69
CA LYS A 197 -24.98 25.26 15.14
C LYS A 197 -26.42 25.36 15.59
N LYS A 198 -27.02 24.24 16.02
CA LYS A 198 -28.28 24.24 16.73
C LYS A 198 -27.98 25.12 17.92
N SER A 199 -28.31 26.39 17.80
CA SER A 199 -28.37 27.33 18.90
C SER A 199 -29.34 26.65 19.84
N SER A 200 -28.79 25.91 20.80
CA SER A 200 -29.54 25.39 21.92
C SER A 200 -30.34 26.59 22.41
N PRO A 201 -31.68 26.57 22.35
CA PRO A 201 -32.47 27.63 22.92
C PRO A 201 -32.12 27.62 24.40
N SER A 202 -31.28 28.57 24.81
CA SER A 202 -31.02 28.84 26.21
C SER A 202 -32.39 29.05 26.86
N PRO A 203 -32.81 28.21 27.83
CA PRO A 203 -33.97 28.56 28.62
C PRO A 203 -33.70 29.93 29.27
N PRO A 204 -34.69 30.83 29.36
CA PRO A 204 -34.52 32.11 30.04
C PRO A 204 -34.13 31.86 31.49
N SER A 205 -32.85 32.12 31.81
CA SER A 205 -32.31 31.98 33.15
C SER A 205 -32.81 33.15 34.00
N ILE A 206 -33.87 32.93 34.77
CA ILE A 206 -34.22 33.77 35.91
C ILE A 206 -33.11 33.61 36.95
N ALA A 207 -32.45 34.72 37.26
CA ALA A 207 -31.40 34.82 38.24
C ALA A 207 -31.91 34.51 39.64
N MET A 208 -31.31 33.51 40.31
CA MET A 208 -31.13 33.54 41.77
C MET A 208 -29.80 32.86 42.11
N SER A 209 -28.87 33.68 42.59
CA SER A 209 -27.58 33.25 43.15
C SER A 209 -27.77 32.61 44.52
N PRO A 210 -27.09 31.50 44.82
CA PRO A 210 -26.71 31.18 46.19
C PRO A 210 -25.20 31.40 46.38
N ILE A 211 -24.91 32.22 47.37
CA ILE A 211 -23.60 32.44 47.99
C ILE A 211 -23.21 31.17 48.76
N SER A 212 -21.94 30.74 48.66
CA SER A 212 -21.06 30.13 49.70
C SER A 212 -20.10 29.06 49.11
N PRO A 213 -19.06 28.59 49.84
CA PRO A 213 -17.92 29.30 50.47
C PRO A 213 -16.56 28.68 49.99
N PRO A 214 -15.38 29.17 50.46
CA PRO A 214 -14.07 28.69 50.00
C PRO A 214 -13.55 27.54 50.86
N THR A 215 -13.06 26.46 50.25
CA THR A 215 -12.34 25.39 50.96
C THR A 215 -11.07 24.97 50.21
N SER A 216 -10.00 24.90 51.00
CA SER A 216 -8.56 24.81 50.75
C SER A 216 -8.03 23.53 50.05
N PRO A 217 -6.69 23.46 49.74
CA PRO A 217 -6.02 22.44 48.92
C PRO A 217 -5.29 21.37 49.79
N PRO A 218 -4.19 20.71 49.31
CA PRO A 218 -4.11 19.54 48.43
C PRO A 218 -3.60 18.28 49.20
N MET A 219 -3.94 17.07 48.74
CA MET A 219 -3.30 15.83 49.25
C MET A 219 -2.22 15.32 48.28
N ALA A 220 -0.97 15.46 48.72
CA ALA A 220 0.16 14.68 48.23
C ALA A 220 0.00 13.22 48.67
N THR A 221 0.13 12.27 47.75
CA THR A 221 0.33 10.86 48.08
C THR A 221 1.75 10.45 47.69
N ARG A 222 2.50 10.15 48.74
CA ARG A 222 3.86 9.61 48.77
C ARG A 222 3.77 8.09 48.76
N ALA A 223 4.51 7.43 47.87
CA ALA A 223 4.97 6.05 48.03
C ALA A 223 6.43 6.02 47.52
N THR A 224 7.47 5.94 48.37
CA THR A 224 8.14 4.70 48.87
C THR A 224 8.20 3.57 47.87
N ALA A 225 9.29 2.85 47.63
CA ALA A 225 10.73 2.93 47.88
C ALA A 225 11.32 1.65 47.22
N THR A 226 12.63 1.60 47.00
CA THR A 226 13.42 0.34 46.88
C THR A 226 13.24 -0.37 45.52
N TYR A 227 14.27 -0.60 44.70
CA TYR A 227 15.47 -1.39 44.97
C TYR A 227 16.72 -0.83 44.27
N ALA A 228 17.75 -0.58 45.06
CA ALA A 228 19.12 -0.59 44.59
C ALA A 228 19.59 -2.05 44.54
N HIS A 229 20.03 -2.51 43.38
CA HIS A 229 20.82 -3.73 43.27
C HIS A 229 22.19 -3.35 42.72
N ALA A 230 23.13 -3.19 43.66
CA ALA A 230 24.55 -3.24 43.36
C ALA A 230 24.91 -4.71 43.05
N THR A 231 25.68 -4.92 41.99
CA THR A 231 26.54 -6.10 41.84
C THR A 231 27.94 -5.62 41.42
N PRO A 232 28.99 -6.02 42.15
CA PRO A 232 30.38 -5.70 41.84
C PRO A 232 31.07 -6.81 41.04
N HIS A 233 32.18 -6.42 40.41
CA HIS A 233 33.28 -7.22 39.87
C HIS A 233 33.21 -7.74 38.42
N SER A 234 34.07 -7.16 37.60
CA SER A 234 34.77 -7.86 36.51
C SER A 234 36.19 -7.26 36.33
N PRO A 235 37.18 -8.09 35.92
CA PRO A 235 38.62 -7.83 36.04
C PRO A 235 39.21 -6.88 34.97
N PRO A 236 40.44 -6.39 35.16
CA PRO A 236 41.11 -5.51 34.21
C PRO A 236 41.61 -6.31 33.00
N HIS A 237 41.07 -6.03 31.82
CA HIS A 237 41.62 -6.51 30.55
C HIS A 237 42.42 -5.40 29.85
N THR A 238 43.61 -5.82 29.43
CA THR A 238 44.69 -5.16 28.71
C THR A 238 44.23 -4.46 27.43
N PRO A 239 44.75 -3.26 27.09
CA PRO A 239 44.44 -2.60 25.83
C PRO A 239 45.34 -3.19 24.71
N LEU A 240 44.77 -4.04 23.86
CA LEU A 240 45.40 -4.37 22.58
C LEU A 240 44.68 -3.60 21.47
N ALA A 241 45.30 -2.49 21.06
CA ALA A 241 44.86 -1.65 19.97
C ALA A 241 44.83 -2.45 18.66
N SER A 242 43.63 -2.85 18.24
CA SER A 242 43.33 -3.28 16.88
C SER A 242 42.38 -2.26 16.28
N SER A 243 42.97 -1.27 15.61
CA SER A 243 42.25 -0.22 14.88
C SER A 243 41.59 -0.83 13.64
N SER A 244 40.44 -1.48 13.85
CA SER A 244 39.53 -1.86 12.78
C SER A 244 38.64 -0.67 12.51
N GLU A 245 39.03 0.16 11.53
CA GLU A 245 38.17 1.20 10.97
C GLU A 245 36.98 0.52 10.27
N GLN A 246 35.94 0.18 11.04
CA GLN A 246 34.66 -0.17 10.44
C GLN A 246 34.12 1.08 9.73
N PRO A 247 33.79 0.98 8.43
CA PRO A 247 33.19 2.10 7.72
C PRO A 247 31.86 2.43 8.41
N HIS A 248 31.83 3.57 9.11
CA HIS A 248 30.60 4.14 9.64
C HIS A 248 29.71 4.44 8.43
N ALA A 249 28.71 3.58 8.19
CA ALA A 249 27.70 3.83 7.18
C ALA A 249 26.94 5.09 7.61
N ASP A 250 27.25 6.22 6.97
CA ASP A 250 26.57 7.49 7.21
C ASP A 250 25.08 7.30 6.99
N ILE A 251 24.31 7.36 8.09
CA ILE A 251 22.86 7.28 8.05
C ILE A 251 22.36 8.54 7.34
N PRO A 252 21.64 8.41 6.20
CA PRO A 252 21.18 9.57 5.46
C PRO A 252 20.32 10.48 6.34
N SER A 253 20.56 11.78 6.22
CA SER A 253 19.77 12.80 6.90
C SER A 253 18.29 12.69 6.53
N ILE A 254 17.42 13.19 7.40
CA ILE A 254 15.97 13.21 7.16
C ILE A 254 15.65 13.99 5.87
N HIS A 255 16.39 15.08 5.63
CA HIS A 255 16.20 15.91 4.44
C HIS A 255 16.54 15.14 3.14
N GLU A 256 17.65 14.39 3.12
CA GLU A 256 18.01 13.57 1.95
C GLU A 256 17.00 12.47 1.68
N ARG A 257 16.50 11.81 2.73
CA ARG A 257 15.42 10.81 2.60
C ARG A 257 14.16 11.43 1.99
N TYR A 258 13.77 12.62 2.45
CA TYR A 258 12.64 13.35 1.90
C TYR A 258 12.82 13.69 0.42
N LEU A 259 13.98 14.23 0.03
CA LEU A 259 14.29 14.54 -1.37
C LEU A 259 14.27 13.29 -2.26
N LYS A 260 14.79 12.16 -1.74
CA LYS A 260 14.76 10.87 -2.46
C LYS A 260 13.34 10.38 -2.68
N ILE A 261 12.47 10.47 -1.67
CA ILE A 261 11.05 10.10 -1.80
C ILE A 261 10.35 11.01 -2.81
N MET A 262 10.54 12.33 -2.71
CA MET A 262 9.96 13.28 -3.67
C MET A 262 10.37 12.99 -5.12
N ARG A 263 11.64 12.63 -5.34
CA ARG A 263 12.12 12.26 -6.67
C ARG A 263 11.42 11.00 -7.18
N LEU A 264 11.30 9.97 -6.35
CA LEU A 264 10.63 8.72 -6.71
C LEU A 264 9.14 8.94 -7.01
N GLU A 265 8.46 9.78 -6.23
CA GLU A 265 7.06 10.15 -6.50
C GLU A 265 6.90 10.84 -7.87
N LEU A 266 7.82 11.75 -8.21
CA LEU A 266 7.78 12.46 -9.48
C LEU A 266 8.06 11.54 -10.68
N GLU A 267 9.03 10.64 -10.55
CA GLU A 267 9.35 9.62 -11.55
C GLU A 267 8.16 8.66 -11.74
N PHE A 268 7.56 8.19 -10.64
CA PHE A 268 6.37 7.34 -10.68
C PHE A 268 5.19 8.01 -11.37
N LEU A 269 4.91 9.28 -11.06
CA LEU A 269 3.89 10.08 -11.74
C LEU A 269 4.18 10.23 -13.23
N TYR A 270 5.43 10.47 -13.60
CA TYR A 270 5.82 10.58 -14.99
C TYR A 270 5.54 9.28 -15.76
N PHE A 271 5.85 8.12 -15.18
CA PHE A 271 5.59 6.84 -15.82
C PHE A 271 4.09 6.56 -16.01
N LEU A 272 3.25 7.08 -15.12
CA LEU A 272 1.78 7.05 -15.19
C LEU A 272 1.15 8.15 -16.05
N ASP A 273 1.94 8.91 -16.81
CA ASP A 273 1.47 10.07 -17.61
C ASP A 273 0.71 11.12 -16.77
N TYR A 274 1.04 11.19 -15.47
CA TYR A 274 0.36 12.01 -14.46
C TYR A 274 -1.14 11.70 -14.31
N ASP A 275 -1.60 10.51 -14.72
CA ASP A 275 -2.98 10.06 -14.56
C ASP A 275 -3.09 9.10 -13.38
N LEU A 276 -3.67 9.58 -12.27
CA LEU A 276 -3.98 8.77 -11.09
C LEU A 276 -5.45 8.31 -11.05
N THR A 277 -6.24 8.59 -12.08
CA THR A 277 -7.64 8.18 -12.08
C THR A 277 -7.78 6.67 -12.03
N THR A 278 -8.77 6.21 -11.27
CA THR A 278 -9.12 4.79 -11.16
C THR A 278 -10.49 4.59 -11.79
N ALA A 279 -10.59 3.67 -12.75
CA ALA A 279 -11.82 3.49 -13.52
C ALA A 279 -12.98 3.01 -12.64
N ASP A 280 -12.72 2.03 -11.77
CA ASP A 280 -13.74 1.43 -10.92
C ASP A 280 -13.10 0.83 -9.65
N PRO A 281 -12.93 1.64 -8.59
CA PRO A 281 -12.35 1.15 -7.34
C PRO A 281 -13.28 0.14 -6.62
N ALA A 282 -14.60 0.19 -6.84
CA ALA A 282 -15.54 -0.74 -6.23
C ALA A 282 -15.34 -2.17 -6.75
N LYS A 283 -15.09 -2.33 -8.06
CA LYS A 283 -14.73 -3.64 -8.64
C LYS A 283 -13.49 -4.26 -8.02
N LEU A 284 -12.47 -3.46 -7.68
CA LEU A 284 -11.27 -3.96 -6.99
C LEU A 284 -11.61 -4.53 -5.62
N ILE A 285 -12.52 -3.87 -4.90
CA ILE A 285 -12.96 -4.29 -3.57
C ILE A 285 -13.80 -5.56 -3.66
N CYS A 286 -14.76 -5.62 -4.59
CA CYS A 286 -15.56 -6.83 -4.81
C CYS A 286 -14.66 -8.02 -5.15
N TRP A 287 -13.71 -7.85 -6.08
CA TRP A 287 -12.74 -8.88 -6.43
C TRP A 287 -11.95 -9.36 -5.21
N ALA A 288 -11.46 -8.43 -4.39
CA ALA A 288 -10.68 -8.78 -3.21
C ALA A 288 -11.49 -9.54 -2.16
N HIS A 289 -12.78 -9.25 -2.01
CA HIS A 289 -13.68 -9.98 -1.10
C HIS A 289 -14.04 -11.37 -1.61
N THR A 290 -14.19 -11.56 -2.91
CA THR A 290 -14.46 -12.88 -3.52
C THR A 290 -13.21 -13.74 -3.65
N PHE A 291 -12.02 -13.20 -3.35
CA PHE A 291 -10.77 -13.91 -3.54
C PHE A 291 -10.66 -15.17 -2.66
N ASP A 292 -11.19 -15.13 -1.44
CA ASP A 292 -11.11 -16.27 -0.52
C ASP A 292 -12.28 -17.26 -0.68
N THR A 293 -13.45 -16.82 -1.16
CA THR A 293 -14.65 -17.66 -1.25
C THR A 293 -14.61 -18.71 -2.36
N SER A 294 -13.57 -18.74 -3.19
CA SER A 294 -13.55 -19.52 -4.43
C SER A 294 -12.79 -20.84 -4.36
N GLN A 295 -12.26 -21.24 -3.20
CA GLN A 295 -11.43 -22.44 -3.08
C GLN A 295 -11.99 -23.53 -2.16
N ASP A 296 -13.02 -23.25 -1.38
CA ASP A 296 -13.54 -24.23 -0.41
C ASP A 296 -14.62 -25.16 -0.97
N ASP A 297 -15.05 -24.98 -2.23
CA ASP A 297 -16.17 -25.73 -2.83
C ASP A 297 -15.74 -26.92 -3.73
N SER A 298 -14.44 -27.27 -3.83
CA SER A 298 -13.99 -28.30 -4.78
C SER A 298 -13.75 -29.69 -4.21
N ASP A 299 -13.83 -29.89 -2.90
CA ASP A 299 -13.30 -31.11 -2.27
C ASP A 299 -14.38 -32.05 -1.70
N ASP A 300 -15.66 -31.70 -1.81
CA ASP A 300 -16.79 -32.45 -1.20
C ASP A 300 -17.78 -33.09 -2.22
N GLU A 301 -17.54 -33.03 -3.54
CA GLU A 301 -18.40 -33.67 -4.57
C GLU A 301 -17.92 -35.08 -5.00
N GLU A 302 -17.19 -35.81 -4.15
CA GLU A 302 -16.70 -37.17 -4.46
C GLU A 302 -17.28 -38.26 -3.54
N ALA A 303 -18.57 -38.18 -3.23
CA ALA A 303 -19.25 -39.24 -2.48
C ALA A 303 -20.77 -39.27 -2.74
N ASP A 304 -21.22 -39.78 -3.90
CA ASP A 304 -22.49 -40.53 -3.99
C ASP A 304 -22.73 -41.24 -5.35
N ASP A 305 -21.77 -42.04 -5.84
CA ASP A 305 -22.11 -43.07 -6.83
C ASP A 305 -22.67 -44.29 -6.07
N GLU A 306 -23.95 -44.17 -5.69
CA GLU A 306 -24.80 -45.26 -5.20
C GLU A 306 -24.81 -46.38 -6.24
N MET A 307 -24.22 -47.53 -5.87
CA MET A 307 -24.39 -48.79 -6.57
C MET A 307 -25.77 -49.38 -6.24
N ASP A 308 -26.80 -48.96 -6.97
CA ASP A 308 -28.07 -49.69 -7.05
C ASP A 308 -28.05 -50.57 -8.32
N ASP A 309 -27.20 -51.60 -8.31
CA ASP A 309 -27.26 -52.72 -9.24
C ASP A 309 -28.07 -53.86 -8.59
N ASP A 310 -29.34 -53.60 -8.28
CA ASP A 310 -30.28 -54.67 -7.91
C ASP A 310 -31.56 -54.60 -8.78
N ASP A 311 -31.72 -55.69 -9.52
CA ASP A 311 -32.97 -56.39 -9.84
C ASP A 311 -33.81 -56.09 -11.11
N ASP A 312 -34.15 -57.23 -11.73
CA ASP A 312 -35.35 -57.56 -12.53
C ASP A 312 -35.26 -57.56 -14.06
N MET A 313 -34.61 -58.59 -14.60
CA MET A 313 -34.84 -59.08 -15.97
C MET A 313 -35.97 -60.12 -16.00
N ASP A 314 -37.23 -59.66 -16.06
CA ASP A 314 -38.38 -60.51 -16.34
C ASP A 314 -38.34 -61.03 -17.79
N THR A 315 -38.12 -62.34 -17.94
CA THR A 315 -38.15 -63.04 -19.23
C THR A 315 -39.55 -63.56 -19.53
N CYS A 316 -40.38 -62.73 -20.17
CA CYS A 316 -41.57 -63.21 -20.86
C CYS A 316 -41.18 -63.84 -22.20
N THR A 317 -41.13 -65.16 -22.25
CA THR A 317 -41.10 -65.92 -23.52
C THR A 317 -42.48 -66.51 -23.76
N LEU A 318 -43.12 -66.03 -24.83
CA LEU A 318 -44.35 -66.56 -25.40
C LEU A 318 -44.06 -67.87 -26.13
N ASP A 319 -44.88 -68.89 -25.88
CA ASP A 319 -45.45 -69.79 -26.90
C ASP A 319 -46.69 -70.52 -26.34
#